data_AF-A0A5N7C5A6-F1
#
_entry.id   AF-A0A5N7C5A6-F1
#
_cell.length_a   1.000
_cell.length_b   1.000
_cell.length_c   1.000
_cell.angle_alpha   90.00
_cell.angle_beta   90.00
_cell.angle_gamma   90.00
#
_symmetry.space_group_name_H-M   'P 1'
#
loop_
_entity.id
_entity.type
_entity.pdbx_description
1 polymer ?
#
loop_
_entity_poly.entity_id
_entity_poly.type
_entity_poly.pdbx_seq_one_letter_code
_entity_poly.pdbx_strand_id
1 'polypeptide(L)'
;MHQVYSLLAGLLFVSLSRAFSLDATTKHWNYTTNNLASTTSQRCKDAYSADIACDSYLLQLVNANEERHFLDDMEPENFTQTCTAACHSSLTKYIANVRVACTERDDAAVSSLGFLGKEGTENVPVQTIGHILEYHLMRSCAKEEDGSNCYLTQSGVLPSDFSCTWNCALAYYWNRHFYPYSYWSLGDSRIVELDDDGNETKIGNSMLLTTGHSDIMDTDGWKTIQNCGFGNSTKPPFDIGLSGKVEESSVPSVSKFSNETDTSGGSTTSTATSTGSGASSSTPSPTKTGAAGRSFYVSFCYLASLAAVGLCTIL
;
A
#
# COMPACT_ATOMS: atom_id res chain seq x y z
N MET A 1 -35.69 26.67 36.81
CA MET A 1 -34.37 27.05 36.26
C MET A 1 -33.48 25.81 36.03
N HIS A 2 -33.94 24.74 35.37
CA HIS A 2 -33.13 23.52 35.14
C HIS A 2 -33.19 23.00 33.69
N GLN A 3 -33.73 23.79 32.75
CA GLN A 3 -34.07 23.30 31.40
C GLN A 3 -33.17 23.84 30.28
N VAL A 4 -32.05 24.49 30.61
CA VAL A 4 -31.13 25.09 29.62
C VAL A 4 -29.78 24.36 29.54
N TYR A 5 -29.48 23.43 30.45
CA TYR A 5 -28.18 22.74 30.49
C TYR A 5 -28.11 21.43 29.69
N SER A 6 -29.21 20.93 29.11
CA SER A 6 -29.20 19.68 28.34
C SER A 6 -29.01 19.84 26.82
N LEU A 7 -28.93 21.07 26.31
CA LEU A 7 -28.74 21.33 24.87
C LEU A 7 -27.29 21.67 24.46
N LEU A 8 -26.36 21.72 25.42
CA LEU A 8 -24.95 22.04 25.17
C LEU A 8 -23.99 20.83 25.26
N ALA A 9 -24.52 19.62 25.46
CA ALA A 9 -23.74 18.38 25.44
C ALA A 9 -23.74 17.67 24.06
N GLY A 10 -24.36 18.27 23.04
CA GLY A 10 -24.58 17.64 21.72
C GLY A 10 -23.63 18.09 20.60
N LEU A 11 -22.62 18.92 20.85
CA LEU A 11 -21.85 19.58 19.78
C LEU A 11 -20.31 19.51 19.90
N LEU A 12 -19.75 18.68 20.78
CA LEU A 12 -18.30 18.48 20.87
C LEU A 12 -17.92 17.02 21.11
N PHE A 13 -18.56 16.08 20.41
CA PHE A 13 -17.79 14.92 19.96
C PHE A 13 -17.04 15.37 18.71
N VAL A 14 -16.01 16.20 18.92
CA VAL A 14 -14.87 16.20 18.00
C VAL A 14 -14.44 14.75 18.04
N SER A 15 -14.83 13.97 17.03
CA SER A 15 -14.14 12.74 16.72
C SER A 15 -12.68 13.14 16.75
N LEU A 16 -11.92 12.71 17.75
CA LEU A 16 -10.47 12.79 17.70
C LEU A 16 -10.13 11.98 16.46
N SER A 17 -10.05 12.65 15.32
CA SER A 17 -9.70 12.06 14.06
C SER A 17 -8.28 11.57 14.28
N ARG A 18 -8.16 10.27 14.51
CA ARG A 18 -6.85 9.63 14.53
C ARG A 18 -6.21 9.94 13.19
N ALA A 19 -4.98 10.39 13.26
CA ALA A 19 -4.20 10.74 12.09
C ALA A 19 -2.80 10.19 12.28
N PHE A 20 -2.18 9.79 11.18
CA PHE A 20 -0.80 9.37 11.16
C PHE A 20 -0.06 10.08 10.02
N SER A 21 1.25 10.21 10.17
CA SER A 21 2.15 10.65 9.11
C SER A 21 3.00 9.47 8.66
N LEU A 22 3.27 9.37 7.35
CA LEU A 22 4.20 8.36 6.82
C LEU A 22 5.66 8.66 7.16
N ASP A 23 5.98 9.85 7.66
CA ASP A 23 7.34 10.23 8.06
C ASP A 23 7.65 9.91 9.53
N ALA A 24 6.71 9.26 10.23
CA ALA A 24 6.91 8.77 11.59
C ALA A 24 7.10 7.24 11.59
N THR A 25 8.25 6.79 12.08
CA THR A 25 8.50 5.35 12.29
C THR A 25 7.58 4.80 13.39
N THR A 26 6.99 3.64 13.14
CA THR A 26 6.17 2.88 14.09
C THR A 26 6.59 1.40 14.08
N LYS A 27 5.98 0.57 14.93
CA LYS A 27 6.17 -0.89 14.88
C LYS A 27 5.90 -1.48 13.49
N HIS A 28 4.90 -0.93 12.78
CA HIS A 28 4.40 -1.45 11.50
C HIS A 28 4.79 -0.60 10.29
N TRP A 29 5.55 0.48 10.50
CA TRP A 29 5.90 1.42 9.44
C TRP A 29 7.31 1.98 9.61
N ASN A 30 8.15 1.84 8.58
CA ASN A 30 9.49 2.42 8.56
C ASN A 30 9.89 2.95 7.17
N TYR A 31 8.91 3.31 6.34
CA TYR A 31 9.12 3.95 5.06
C TYR A 31 8.90 5.46 5.22
N THR A 32 9.96 6.17 5.58
CA THR A 32 9.93 7.62 5.88
C THR A 32 10.50 8.44 4.72
N THR A 33 10.59 9.76 4.86
CA THR A 33 11.28 10.62 3.87
C THR A 33 12.75 10.22 3.65
N ASN A 34 13.39 9.56 4.62
CA ASN A 34 14.74 9.01 4.47
C ASN A 34 14.80 7.82 3.49
N ASN A 35 13.67 7.21 3.20
CA ASN A 35 13.53 6.12 2.24
C ASN A 35 13.22 6.62 0.83
N LEU A 36 12.90 7.90 0.65
CA LEU A 36 12.72 8.50 -0.67
C LEU A 36 14.07 8.65 -1.38
N ALA A 37 14.04 8.82 -2.70
CA ALA A 37 15.24 9.08 -3.46
C ALA A 37 15.94 10.33 -2.91
N SER A 38 17.27 10.31 -2.84
CA SER A 38 18.06 11.44 -2.28
C SER A 38 17.87 12.74 -3.05
N THR A 39 17.47 12.65 -4.33
CA THR A 39 17.12 13.75 -5.23
C THR A 39 15.73 14.33 -5.00
N THR A 40 14.90 13.68 -4.18
CA THR A 40 13.53 14.13 -3.91
C THR A 40 13.55 15.51 -3.25
N SER A 41 12.80 16.43 -3.86
CA SER A 41 12.66 17.82 -3.48
C SER A 41 12.09 17.98 -2.08
N GLN A 42 12.40 19.10 -1.43
CA GLN A 42 11.85 19.39 -0.10
C GLN A 42 10.32 19.52 -0.15
N ARG A 43 9.79 20.14 -1.21
CA ARG A 43 8.34 20.27 -1.40
C ARG A 43 7.64 18.92 -1.46
N CYS A 44 8.23 17.95 -2.16
CA CYS A 44 7.70 16.60 -2.22
C CYS A 44 7.78 15.89 -0.86
N LYS A 45 8.90 16.03 -0.13
CA LYS A 45 9.05 15.51 1.23
C LYS A 45 8.03 16.08 2.20
N ASP A 46 7.79 17.40 2.16
CA ASP A 46 6.80 18.06 3.01
C ASP A 46 5.39 17.53 2.74
N ALA A 47 5.04 17.29 1.47
CA ALA A 47 3.77 16.68 1.10
C ALA A 47 3.68 15.21 1.52
N TYR A 48 4.79 14.47 1.43
CA TYR A 48 4.88 13.09 1.88
C TYR A 48 4.67 12.96 3.40
N SER A 49 5.22 13.90 4.18
CA SER A 49 5.12 13.93 5.64
C SER A 49 3.78 14.47 6.16
N ALA A 50 2.86 14.90 5.29
CA ALA A 50 1.56 15.40 5.70
C ALA A 50 0.71 14.33 6.40
N ASP A 51 -0.09 14.76 7.38
CA ASP A 51 -0.98 13.88 8.12
C ASP A 51 -2.11 13.31 7.24
N ILE A 52 -2.41 12.04 7.44
CA ILE A 52 -3.56 11.33 6.91
C ILE A 52 -4.51 11.10 8.08
N ALA A 53 -5.71 11.71 8.04
CA ALA A 53 -6.76 11.55 9.03
C ALA A 53 -7.44 10.17 8.89
N CYS A 54 -6.69 9.13 9.25
CA CYS A 54 -7.12 7.74 9.30
C CYS A 54 -6.51 7.05 10.53
N ASP A 55 -7.14 5.96 10.96
CA ASP A 55 -6.58 5.10 12.01
C ASP A 55 -5.28 4.44 11.56
N SER A 56 -4.29 4.32 12.46
CA SER A 56 -2.99 3.73 12.15
C SER A 56 -3.05 2.23 11.87
N TYR A 57 -4.18 1.58 12.14
CA TYR A 57 -4.43 0.20 11.71
C TYR A 57 -4.32 0.02 10.19
N LEU A 58 -4.52 1.08 9.39
CA LEU A 58 -4.22 1.03 7.96
C LEU A 58 -2.75 0.69 7.67
N LEU A 59 -1.81 1.19 8.48
CA LEU A 59 -0.39 0.84 8.34
C LEU A 59 -0.13 -0.63 8.68
N GLN A 60 -0.87 -1.19 9.64
CA GLN A 60 -0.80 -2.62 9.96
C GLN A 60 -1.29 -3.47 8.78
N LEU A 61 -2.41 -3.09 8.16
CA LEU A 61 -2.94 -3.77 6.97
C LEU A 61 -1.95 -3.75 5.79
N VAL A 62 -1.29 -2.61 5.55
CA VAL A 62 -0.25 -2.50 4.51
C VAL A 62 0.97 -3.35 4.86
N ASN A 63 1.42 -3.33 6.12
CA ASN A 63 2.55 -4.11 6.58
C ASN A 63 2.30 -5.61 6.42
N ALA A 64 1.15 -6.09 6.92
CA ALA A 64 0.71 -7.47 6.82
C ALA A 64 0.47 -7.90 5.36
N ASN A 65 0.19 -6.95 4.47
CA ASN A 65 -0.14 -7.20 3.08
C ASN A 65 -1.34 -8.17 2.95
N GLU A 66 -1.12 -9.42 2.55
CA GLU A 66 -2.15 -10.46 2.43
C GLU A 66 -2.01 -11.54 3.54
N GLU A 67 -0.99 -11.39 4.39
CA GLU A 67 -0.57 -12.37 5.38
C GLU A 67 -1.08 -11.96 6.76
N ARG A 68 -2.26 -12.47 7.11
CA ARG A 68 -2.97 -12.06 8.33
C ARG A 68 -2.21 -12.28 9.63
N HIS A 69 -1.33 -13.27 9.67
CA HIS A 69 -0.55 -13.60 10.85
C HIS A 69 0.47 -12.51 11.22
N PHE A 70 0.69 -11.51 10.35
CA PHE A 70 1.48 -10.31 10.66
C PHE A 70 0.67 -9.17 11.29
N LEU A 71 -0.64 -9.33 11.51
CA LEU A 71 -1.42 -8.35 12.25
C LEU A 71 -1.35 -8.62 13.75
N ASP A 72 -1.18 -7.56 14.54
CA ASP A 72 -1.20 -7.65 16.00
C ASP A 72 -2.59 -8.07 16.50
N ASP A 73 -3.63 -7.52 15.85
CA ASP A 73 -5.02 -7.74 16.22
C ASP A 73 -5.95 -7.69 15.00
N MET A 74 -7.00 -8.51 15.06
CA MET A 74 -8.03 -8.64 14.02
C MET A 74 -9.42 -8.34 14.59
N GLU A 75 -9.51 -7.35 15.47
CA GLU A 75 -10.77 -6.99 16.08
C GLU A 75 -11.67 -6.20 15.11
N PRO A 76 -12.99 -6.50 15.03
CA PRO A 76 -13.92 -5.75 14.19
C PRO A 76 -13.93 -4.22 14.44
N GLU A 77 -13.58 -3.81 15.66
CA GLU A 77 -13.48 -2.39 16.03
C GLU A 77 -12.37 -1.67 15.24
N ASN A 78 -11.24 -2.33 14.98
CA ASN A 78 -10.15 -1.76 14.18
C ASN A 78 -10.59 -1.45 12.75
N PHE A 79 -11.39 -2.35 12.16
CA PHE A 79 -12.01 -2.12 10.86
C PHE A 79 -13.06 -1.01 10.93
N THR A 80 -13.87 -0.95 12.00
CA THR A 80 -14.87 0.12 12.17
C THR A 80 -14.23 1.51 12.22
N GLN A 81 -13.08 1.64 12.89
CA GLN A 81 -12.34 2.90 13.01
C GLN A 81 -11.59 3.26 11.72
N THR A 82 -11.07 2.27 11.00
CA THR A 82 -10.29 2.47 9.77
C THR A 82 -11.18 2.67 8.55
N CYS A 83 -12.22 1.85 8.39
CA CYS A 83 -13.12 1.81 7.25
C CYS A 83 -14.17 2.91 7.32
N THR A 84 -13.71 4.15 7.20
CA THR A 84 -14.55 5.34 7.20
C THR A 84 -14.38 6.12 5.90
N ALA A 85 -15.45 6.78 5.47
CA ALA A 85 -15.42 7.71 4.35
C ALA A 85 -14.44 8.86 4.59
N ALA A 86 -14.24 9.26 5.85
CA ALA A 86 -13.26 10.28 6.24
C ALA A 86 -11.82 9.81 6.03
N CYS A 87 -11.46 8.58 6.46
CA CYS A 87 -10.16 7.98 6.19
C CYS A 87 -9.87 7.93 4.68
N HIS A 88 -10.81 7.37 3.90
CA HIS A 88 -10.66 7.28 2.45
C HIS A 88 -10.49 8.66 1.81
N SER A 89 -11.32 9.64 2.18
CA SER A 89 -11.22 11.01 1.63
C SER A 89 -9.91 11.70 2.00
N SER A 90 -9.43 11.52 3.24
CA SER A 90 -8.15 12.08 3.66
C SER A 90 -6.99 11.44 2.89
N LEU A 91 -7.06 10.14 2.63
CA LEU A 91 -6.04 9.43 1.87
C LEU A 91 -6.03 9.83 0.39
N THR A 92 -7.19 9.94 -0.26
CA THR A 92 -7.29 10.45 -1.64
C THR A 92 -6.74 11.89 -1.73
N LYS A 93 -7.03 12.74 -0.74
CA LYS A 93 -6.48 14.11 -0.66
C LYS A 93 -4.96 14.09 -0.50
N TYR A 94 -4.43 13.23 0.38
CA TYR A 94 -3.00 13.02 0.55
C TYR A 94 -2.32 12.64 -0.78
N ILE A 95 -2.84 11.63 -1.48
CA ILE A 95 -2.33 11.17 -2.78
C ILE A 95 -2.31 12.31 -3.81
N ALA A 96 -3.39 13.09 -3.88
CA ALA A 96 -3.48 14.23 -4.80
C ALA A 96 -2.44 15.31 -4.46
N ASN A 97 -2.27 15.63 -3.18
CA ASN A 97 -1.29 16.61 -2.71
C ASN A 97 0.15 16.17 -3.03
N VAL A 98 0.49 14.90 -2.77
CA VAL A 98 1.79 14.32 -3.11
C VAL A 98 2.01 14.39 -4.62
N ARG A 99 1.05 13.98 -5.44
CA ARG A 99 1.17 14.07 -6.91
C ARG A 99 1.46 15.49 -7.40
N VAL A 100 0.81 16.50 -6.80
CA VAL A 100 1.00 17.93 -7.18
C VAL A 100 2.33 18.48 -6.67
N ALA A 101 2.80 18.01 -5.52
CA ALA A 101 4.05 18.47 -4.91
C ALA A 101 5.28 17.83 -5.56
N CYS A 102 5.18 16.54 -5.91
CA CYS A 102 6.26 15.71 -6.43
C CYS A 102 6.29 15.72 -7.97
N THR A 103 6.55 16.89 -8.53
CA THR A 103 6.54 17.11 -10.00
C THR A 103 7.93 17.31 -10.59
N GLU A 104 8.97 17.36 -9.74
CA GLU A 104 10.34 17.48 -10.23
C GLU A 104 10.77 16.15 -10.83
N ARG A 105 11.58 16.20 -11.90
CA ARG A 105 11.96 15.03 -12.70
C ARG A 105 12.57 13.89 -11.85
N ASP A 106 13.24 14.26 -10.77
CA ASP A 106 14.02 13.36 -9.94
C ASP A 106 13.34 13.12 -8.55
N ASP A 107 12.07 13.52 -8.38
CA ASP A 107 11.23 13.12 -7.25
C ASP A 107 10.83 11.65 -7.39
N ALA A 108 11.22 10.80 -6.42
CA ALA A 108 10.91 9.37 -6.50
C ALA A 108 10.86 8.70 -5.12
N ALA A 109 10.09 7.63 -5.04
CA ALA A 109 9.85 6.93 -3.79
C ALA A 109 11.08 6.20 -3.22
N VAL A 110 12.16 5.95 -3.98
CA VAL A 110 12.99 4.74 -3.80
C VAL A 110 14.02 4.71 -2.65
N SER A 111 14.10 3.56 -1.96
CA SER A 111 15.35 3.00 -1.39
C SER A 111 15.36 1.47 -1.48
N SER A 112 16.15 0.90 -2.42
CA SER A 112 16.38 -0.55 -2.51
C SER A 112 17.56 -0.94 -1.61
N LEU A 113 17.31 -1.77 -0.59
CA LEU A 113 18.37 -2.31 0.27
C LEU A 113 18.86 -3.69 -0.22
N GLY A 114 19.09 -3.83 -1.53
CA GLY A 114 19.81 -4.96 -2.10
C GLY A 114 19.06 -6.30 -2.08
N PHE A 115 18.10 -6.47 -2.99
CA PHE A 115 18.14 -7.56 -3.98
C PHE A 115 17.45 -7.05 -5.25
N LEU A 116 18.23 -7.00 -6.32
CA LEU A 116 17.87 -6.41 -7.60
C LEU A 116 17.03 -7.38 -8.43
N GLY A 117 15.86 -6.93 -8.88
CA GLY A 117 15.39 -7.25 -10.23
C GLY A 117 16.21 -6.46 -11.26
N LYS A 118 16.16 -6.88 -12.53
CA LYS A 118 17.01 -6.40 -13.65
C LYS A 118 16.92 -4.88 -13.95
N GLU A 119 16.05 -4.13 -13.28
CA GLU A 119 15.71 -2.73 -13.54
C GLU A 119 15.54 -1.90 -12.24
N GLY A 120 16.34 -2.17 -11.20
CA GLY A 120 16.23 -1.58 -9.85
C GLY A 120 16.46 -0.05 -9.71
N THR A 121 16.12 0.74 -10.71
CA THR A 121 16.28 2.20 -10.77
C THR A 121 15.08 2.90 -11.43
N GLU A 122 13.90 2.27 -11.48
CA GLU A 122 12.72 3.01 -11.94
C GLU A 122 12.39 4.10 -10.93
N ASN A 123 12.28 5.35 -11.41
CA ASN A 123 11.80 6.47 -10.60
C ASN A 123 10.31 6.26 -10.32
N VAL A 124 10.03 5.43 -9.31
CA VAL A 124 8.65 5.17 -8.90
C VAL A 124 8.07 6.46 -8.33
N PRO A 125 6.95 6.97 -8.86
CA PRO A 125 6.37 8.21 -8.37
C PRO A 125 6.01 8.11 -6.88
N VAL A 126 6.27 9.17 -6.09
CA VAL A 126 6.09 9.15 -4.63
C VAL A 126 4.64 8.84 -4.22
N GLN A 127 3.64 9.27 -5.01
CA GLN A 127 2.23 8.97 -4.75
C GLN A 127 1.89 7.48 -4.80
N THR A 128 2.78 6.62 -5.31
CA THR A 128 2.63 5.16 -5.30
C THR A 128 2.43 4.64 -3.89
N ILE A 129 3.13 5.19 -2.90
CA ILE A 129 3.00 4.79 -1.50
C ILE A 129 1.57 5.02 -1.00
N GLY A 130 0.99 6.18 -1.30
CA GLY A 130 -0.40 6.48 -0.95
C GLY A 130 -1.40 5.55 -1.68
N HIS A 131 -1.15 5.20 -2.94
CA HIS A 131 -2.00 4.25 -3.67
C HIS A 131 -1.93 2.82 -3.12
N ILE A 132 -0.78 2.39 -2.58
CA ILE A 132 -0.67 1.11 -1.86
C ILE A 132 -1.61 1.15 -0.64
N LEU A 133 -1.54 2.20 0.18
CA LEU A 133 -2.46 2.40 1.31
C LEU A 133 -3.93 2.35 0.85
N GLU A 134 -4.26 3.01 -0.26
CA GLU A 134 -5.62 3.10 -0.79
C GLU A 134 -6.14 1.72 -1.24
N TYR A 135 -5.32 0.94 -1.95
CA TYR A 135 -5.65 -0.43 -2.30
C TYR A 135 -5.92 -1.30 -1.07
N HIS A 136 -5.04 -1.24 -0.06
CA HIS A 136 -5.22 -2.02 1.17
C HIS A 136 -6.47 -1.60 1.94
N LEU A 137 -6.78 -0.31 2.02
CA LEU A 137 -8.02 0.19 2.63
C LEU A 137 -9.22 -0.40 1.90
N MET A 138 -9.30 -0.23 0.59
CA MET A 138 -10.49 -0.58 -0.20
C MET A 138 -10.73 -2.08 -0.30
N ARG A 139 -9.66 -2.87 -0.33
CA ARG A 139 -9.74 -4.33 -0.26
C ARG A 139 -10.16 -4.81 1.13
N SER A 140 -9.58 -4.26 2.19
CA SER A 140 -9.83 -4.75 3.55
C SER A 140 -11.18 -4.29 4.12
N CYS A 141 -11.69 -3.16 3.63
CA CYS A 141 -12.97 -2.62 4.06
C CYS A 141 -14.18 -3.24 3.38
N ALA A 142 -14.00 -3.93 2.26
CA ALA A 142 -15.10 -4.63 1.59
C ALA A 142 -15.78 -5.62 2.54
N LYS A 143 -17.09 -5.83 2.35
CA LYS A 143 -17.92 -6.66 3.24
C LYS A 143 -18.58 -7.85 2.56
N GLU A 144 -18.75 -8.91 3.33
CA GLU A 144 -19.66 -10.00 3.00
C GLU A 144 -21.14 -9.62 3.26
N GLU A 145 -22.06 -10.49 2.84
CA GLU A 145 -23.50 -10.31 3.05
C GLU A 145 -23.89 -10.21 4.53
N ASP A 146 -23.14 -10.85 5.43
CA ASP A 146 -23.36 -10.79 6.88
C ASP A 146 -22.83 -9.49 7.53
N GLY A 147 -22.22 -8.61 6.72
CA GLY A 147 -21.67 -7.33 7.15
C GLY A 147 -20.26 -7.39 7.74
N SER A 148 -19.64 -8.58 7.81
CA SER A 148 -18.26 -8.75 8.22
C SER A 148 -17.27 -8.31 7.13
N ASN A 149 -16.12 -7.76 7.54
CA ASN A 149 -15.07 -7.38 6.60
C ASN A 149 -14.44 -8.60 5.93
N CYS A 150 -14.21 -8.53 4.63
CA CYS A 150 -13.58 -9.58 3.83
C CYS A 150 -12.21 -10.01 4.38
N TYR A 151 -11.44 -9.04 4.89
CA TYR A 151 -10.14 -9.31 5.50
C TYR A 151 -10.23 -10.02 6.86
N LEU A 152 -11.40 -10.11 7.49
CA LEU A 152 -11.59 -10.95 8.67
C LEU A 152 -11.93 -12.39 8.28
N THR A 153 -12.67 -12.59 7.18
CA THR A 153 -13.28 -13.89 6.86
C THR A 153 -12.40 -14.84 6.05
N GLN A 154 -11.62 -14.35 5.09
CA GLN A 154 -10.78 -15.18 4.18
C GLN A 154 -9.26 -14.87 4.14
N SER A 155 -8.41 -15.78 4.63
CA SER A 155 -6.94 -15.75 4.42
C SER A 155 -6.51 -16.91 3.55
N GLY A 156 -5.62 -16.63 2.61
CA GLY A 156 -4.88 -17.66 1.89
C GLY A 156 -5.60 -18.11 0.62
N VAL A 157 -5.36 -17.36 -0.46
CA VAL A 157 -5.68 -17.67 -1.86
C VAL A 157 -7.16 -17.79 -2.18
N LEU A 158 -7.68 -16.77 -2.87
CA LEU A 158 -9.00 -16.81 -3.48
C LEU A 158 -8.90 -17.54 -4.82
N PRO A 159 -9.84 -18.45 -5.15
CA PRO A 159 -9.85 -19.10 -6.45
C PRO A 159 -10.19 -18.09 -7.54
N SER A 160 -9.56 -18.22 -8.71
CA SER A 160 -9.80 -17.34 -9.84
C SER A 160 -11.14 -17.62 -10.56
N ASP A 161 -11.70 -18.82 -10.38
CA ASP A 161 -12.99 -19.29 -10.90
C ASP A 161 -14.12 -19.23 -9.85
N PHE A 162 -14.18 -18.13 -9.11
CA PHE A 162 -15.15 -17.91 -8.03
C PHE A 162 -16.60 -17.66 -8.53
N SER A 163 -17.58 -17.88 -7.65
CA SER A 163 -19.00 -17.55 -7.91
C SER A 163 -19.22 -16.04 -7.99
N CYS A 164 -20.07 -15.58 -8.93
CA CYS A 164 -20.48 -14.18 -9.04
C CYS A 164 -21.25 -13.62 -7.83
N THR A 165 -21.57 -14.46 -6.84
CA THR A 165 -22.19 -14.06 -5.56
C THR A 165 -21.19 -14.00 -4.41
N TRP A 166 -19.91 -14.31 -4.65
CA TRP A 166 -18.89 -14.30 -3.61
C TRP A 166 -18.29 -12.90 -3.49
N ASN A 167 -18.83 -12.10 -2.56
CA ASN A 167 -18.51 -10.67 -2.44
C ASN A 167 -17.02 -10.42 -2.18
N CYS A 168 -16.35 -11.23 -1.36
CA CYS A 168 -14.93 -11.00 -1.11
C CYS A 168 -14.00 -11.39 -2.26
N ALA A 169 -14.34 -12.42 -3.03
CA ALA A 169 -13.63 -12.72 -4.27
C ALA A 169 -13.84 -11.61 -5.31
N LEU A 170 -15.09 -11.12 -5.45
CA LEU A 170 -15.39 -9.94 -6.26
C LEU A 170 -14.55 -8.75 -5.81
N ALA A 171 -14.54 -8.44 -4.52
CA ALA A 171 -13.81 -7.31 -3.95
C ALA A 171 -12.30 -7.40 -4.19
N TYR A 172 -11.71 -8.58 -3.98
CA TYR A 172 -10.29 -8.79 -4.17
C TYR A 172 -9.88 -8.56 -5.63
N TYR A 173 -10.50 -9.27 -6.57
CA TYR A 173 -10.13 -9.21 -7.99
C TYR A 173 -10.49 -7.87 -8.63
N TRP A 174 -11.63 -7.28 -8.25
CA TRP A 174 -12.04 -5.97 -8.73
C TRP A 174 -11.09 -4.87 -8.24
N ASN A 175 -10.82 -4.80 -6.93
CA ASN A 175 -9.92 -3.77 -6.40
C ASN A 175 -8.52 -3.93 -6.98
N ARG A 176 -8.02 -5.16 -7.14
CA ARG A 176 -6.72 -5.40 -7.76
C ARG A 176 -6.66 -4.88 -9.21
N HIS A 177 -7.75 -4.97 -9.97
CA HIS A 177 -7.82 -4.45 -11.34
C HIS A 177 -7.90 -2.91 -11.40
N PHE A 178 -8.72 -2.28 -10.55
CA PHE A 178 -8.99 -0.84 -10.65
C PHE A 178 -8.04 0.06 -9.86
N TYR A 179 -7.43 -0.44 -8.78
CA TYR A 179 -6.50 0.38 -8.00
C TYR A 179 -5.11 0.30 -8.60
N PRO A 180 -4.52 1.46 -8.97
CA PRO A 180 -3.18 1.49 -9.49
C PRO A 180 -2.22 1.02 -8.41
N TYR A 181 -1.12 0.39 -8.82
CA TYR A 181 -0.08 -0.09 -7.92
C TYR A 181 -0.50 -1.21 -6.96
N SER A 182 -1.64 -1.89 -7.19
CA SER A 182 -2.08 -3.09 -6.45
C SER A 182 -1.09 -4.26 -6.47
N TYR A 183 -0.10 -4.23 -7.38
CA TYR A 183 0.98 -5.20 -7.51
C TYR A 183 2.25 -4.81 -6.75
N TRP A 184 2.29 -3.63 -6.14
CA TRP A 184 3.39 -3.18 -5.29
C TRP A 184 3.10 -3.53 -3.84
N SER A 185 4.17 -3.82 -3.11
CA SER A 185 4.13 -4.06 -1.67
C SER A 185 5.29 -3.35 -0.98
N LEU A 186 5.14 -3.11 0.32
CA LEU A 186 6.21 -2.65 1.18
C LEU A 186 6.83 -3.82 1.93
N GLY A 187 8.11 -4.08 1.69
CA GLY A 187 8.85 -5.24 2.20
C GLY A 187 8.50 -6.56 1.52
N ASP A 188 9.34 -7.57 1.77
CA ASP A 188 9.17 -8.93 1.27
C ASP A 188 8.55 -9.79 2.37
N SER A 189 7.34 -10.34 2.16
CA SER A 189 6.70 -11.22 3.14
C SER A 189 7.45 -12.54 3.36
N ARG A 190 8.40 -12.89 2.49
CA ARG A 190 9.26 -14.08 2.64
C ARG A 190 10.46 -13.81 3.53
N ILE A 191 10.72 -12.55 3.88
CA ILE A 191 11.82 -12.17 4.77
C ILE A 191 11.21 -11.80 6.11
N VAL A 192 11.33 -12.71 7.07
CA VAL A 192 10.77 -12.56 8.42
C VAL A 192 11.88 -12.59 9.48
N GLU A 193 11.70 -11.79 10.54
CA GLU A 193 12.46 -11.86 11.80
C GLU A 193 11.51 -12.37 12.86
N LEU A 194 12.01 -13.13 13.84
CA LEU A 194 11.22 -13.45 15.00
C LEU A 194 11.32 -12.30 16.00
N ASP A 195 10.19 -11.82 16.51
CA ASP A 195 10.20 -10.88 17.65
C ASP A 195 10.63 -11.59 18.94
N ASP A 196 10.72 -10.83 20.03
CA ASP A 196 11.12 -11.34 21.35
C ASP A 196 10.17 -12.45 21.87
N ASP A 197 8.93 -12.50 21.37
CA ASP A 197 7.91 -13.49 21.70
C ASP A 197 7.92 -14.70 20.74
N GLY A 198 8.81 -14.71 19.75
CA GLY A 198 8.95 -15.78 18.77
C GLY A 198 7.91 -15.74 17.64
N ASN A 199 7.19 -14.63 17.46
CA ASN A 199 6.26 -14.44 16.34
C ASN A 199 7.03 -13.96 15.11
N GLU A 200 6.61 -14.43 13.93
CA GLU A 200 7.15 -13.90 12.68
C GLU A 200 6.71 -12.44 12.50
N THR A 201 7.69 -11.58 12.29
CA THR A 201 7.52 -10.18 11.94
C THR A 201 8.14 -9.95 10.58
N LYS A 202 7.43 -9.23 9.72
CA LYS A 202 7.94 -8.93 8.39
C LYS A 202 9.13 -7.96 8.47
N ILE A 203 10.26 -8.36 7.89
CA ILE A 203 11.41 -7.47 7.78
C ILE A 203 11.21 -6.53 6.59
N GLY A 204 11.45 -5.24 6.81
CA GLY A 204 11.80 -4.32 5.72
C GLY A 204 10.61 -3.74 4.98
N ASN A 205 9.56 -3.28 5.68
CA ASN A 205 8.59 -2.34 5.12
C ASN A 205 9.22 -1.02 4.60
N SER A 206 10.52 -0.81 4.84
CA SER A 206 11.36 0.25 4.28
C SER A 206 11.74 0.03 2.81
N MET A 207 11.39 -1.13 2.23
CA MET A 207 11.63 -1.46 0.83
C MET A 207 10.33 -1.38 0.03
N LEU A 208 10.40 -0.83 -1.18
CA LEU A 208 9.31 -0.87 -2.15
C LEU A 208 9.58 -1.98 -3.17
N LEU A 209 8.69 -2.98 -3.24
CA LEU A 209 8.83 -4.13 -4.11
C LEU A 209 7.68 -4.18 -5.10
N THR A 210 8.00 -4.36 -6.37
CA THR A 210 7.03 -4.89 -7.33
C THR A 210 7.01 -6.40 -7.14
N THR A 211 5.83 -6.99 -6.97
CA THR A 211 5.72 -8.43 -6.71
C THR A 211 6.12 -9.30 -7.90
N GLY A 212 6.52 -8.71 -9.05
CA GLY A 212 7.27 -9.36 -10.12
C GLY A 212 6.63 -10.62 -10.71
N HIS A 213 5.39 -10.95 -10.34
CA HIS A 213 4.70 -12.09 -10.89
C HIS A 213 4.08 -11.67 -12.21
N SER A 214 4.72 -12.10 -13.27
CA SER A 214 4.26 -12.03 -14.66
C SER A 214 2.92 -12.76 -14.89
N ASP A 215 2.36 -13.43 -13.87
CA ASP A 215 1.09 -14.16 -13.94
C ASP A 215 -0.11 -13.46 -13.26
N ILE A 216 0.05 -12.30 -12.58
CA ILE A 216 -0.99 -11.76 -11.67
C ILE A 216 -1.55 -10.38 -12.06
N MET A 217 -1.68 -10.12 -13.35
CA MET A 217 -3.05 -9.97 -13.82
C MET A 217 -3.56 -11.39 -13.88
N ASP A 218 -4.13 -11.90 -12.79
CA ASP A 218 -4.80 -13.18 -12.76
C ASP A 218 -5.93 -13.05 -13.78
N THR A 219 -5.59 -13.31 -15.04
CA THR A 219 -6.47 -13.03 -16.16
C THR A 219 -7.72 -13.86 -15.96
N ASP A 220 -7.65 -14.94 -15.20
CA ASP A 220 -8.75 -15.82 -14.90
C ASP A 220 -9.66 -15.18 -13.84
N GLY A 221 -9.11 -14.60 -12.76
CA GLY A 221 -9.91 -13.85 -11.79
C GLY A 221 -10.64 -12.67 -12.42
N TRP A 222 -9.94 -11.87 -13.24
CA TRP A 222 -10.57 -10.78 -13.98
C TRP A 222 -11.53 -11.28 -15.09
N LYS A 223 -11.22 -12.37 -15.79
CA LYS A 223 -12.17 -13.00 -16.73
C LYS A 223 -13.44 -13.44 -16.01
N THR A 224 -13.33 -13.97 -14.79
CA THR A 224 -14.49 -14.34 -13.97
C THR A 224 -15.33 -13.10 -13.65
N ILE A 225 -14.71 -11.98 -13.24
CA ILE A 225 -15.40 -10.69 -13.10
C ILE A 225 -16.13 -10.29 -14.38
N GLN A 226 -15.47 -10.42 -15.55
CA GLN A 226 -16.06 -10.10 -16.84
C GLN A 226 -17.26 -11.02 -17.16
N ASN A 227 -17.13 -12.32 -16.88
CA ASN A 227 -18.18 -13.33 -17.06
C ASN A 227 -19.38 -13.09 -16.13
N CYS A 228 -19.14 -12.54 -14.94
CA CYS A 228 -20.19 -12.07 -14.03
C CYS A 228 -20.91 -10.80 -14.52
N GLY A 229 -20.48 -10.21 -15.64
CA GLY A 229 -21.08 -9.02 -16.23
C GLY A 229 -20.54 -7.71 -15.67
N PHE A 230 -19.49 -7.75 -14.83
CA PHE A 230 -18.95 -6.57 -14.17
C PHE A 230 -17.80 -5.91 -14.92
N GLY A 231 -17.25 -6.53 -15.97
CA GLY A 231 -16.03 -6.08 -16.66
C GLY A 231 -16.00 -4.63 -17.17
N ASN A 232 -17.14 -4.01 -17.42
CA ASN A 232 -17.25 -2.60 -17.87
C ASN A 232 -17.81 -1.66 -16.79
N SER A 233 -18.02 -2.15 -15.56
CA SER A 233 -18.55 -1.32 -14.49
C SER A 233 -17.51 -0.32 -14.02
N THR A 234 -17.93 0.92 -13.76
CA THR A 234 -17.10 1.91 -13.06
C THR A 234 -17.38 1.93 -11.56
N LYS A 235 -18.27 1.05 -11.09
CA LYS A 235 -18.67 0.92 -9.69
C LYS A 235 -18.37 -0.50 -9.20
N PRO A 236 -17.91 -0.65 -7.95
CA PRO A 236 -17.68 -1.97 -7.38
C PRO A 236 -19.00 -2.75 -7.30
N PRO A 237 -19.03 -4.04 -7.69
CA PRO A 237 -20.22 -4.90 -7.58
C PRO A 237 -20.45 -5.48 -6.17
N PHE A 238 -19.87 -4.87 -5.14
CA PHE A 238 -19.88 -5.33 -3.75
C PHE A 238 -19.99 -4.13 -2.80
N ASP A 239 -20.28 -4.39 -1.53
CA ASP A 239 -20.23 -3.36 -0.48
C ASP A 239 -18.77 -3.01 -0.15
N ILE A 240 -18.38 -1.77 -0.39
CA ILE A 240 -17.03 -1.25 -0.08
C ILE A 240 -16.79 -1.08 1.44
N GLY A 241 -17.85 -1.14 2.24
CA GLY A 241 -17.82 -1.15 3.70
C GLY A 241 -17.27 0.11 4.37
N LEU A 242 -17.14 1.23 3.64
CA LEU A 242 -16.82 2.53 4.21
C LEU A 242 -18.03 3.12 4.95
N SER A 243 -17.85 3.41 6.23
CA SER A 243 -18.88 4.03 7.08
C SER A 243 -18.85 5.55 7.04
N GLY A 244 -19.99 6.19 7.29
CA GLY A 244 -20.13 7.64 7.30
C GLY A 244 -20.38 8.26 5.93
N LYS A 245 -20.65 9.57 5.90
CA LYS A 245 -20.83 10.32 4.65
C LYS A 245 -19.47 10.85 4.20
N VAL A 246 -19.22 10.77 2.89
CA VAL A 246 -18.13 11.51 2.26
C VAL A 246 -18.48 12.99 2.44
N GLU A 247 -17.69 13.72 3.23
CA GLU A 247 -17.72 15.17 3.12
C GLU A 247 -17.24 15.51 1.72
N GLU A 248 -18.08 16.22 0.94
CA GLU A 248 -17.67 16.81 -0.34
C GLU A 248 -16.59 17.86 -0.06
N SER A 249 -15.37 17.39 0.15
CA SER A 249 -14.19 18.24 0.20
C SER A 249 -13.99 18.75 -1.23
N SER A 250 -13.92 20.06 -1.39
CA SER A 250 -13.77 20.79 -2.66
C SER A 250 -12.39 20.52 -3.30
N VAL A 251 -12.13 19.26 -3.66
CA VAL A 251 -10.97 18.82 -4.43
C VAL A 251 -11.39 18.80 -5.91
N PRO A 252 -10.53 19.25 -6.85
CA PRO A 252 -10.89 19.26 -8.26
C PRO A 252 -11.22 17.85 -8.74
N SER A 253 -12.35 17.70 -9.44
CA SER A 253 -12.77 16.45 -10.07
C SER A 253 -11.61 15.83 -10.86
N VAL A 254 -11.23 14.60 -10.51
CA VAL A 254 -10.38 13.75 -11.32
C VAL A 254 -11.17 13.38 -12.58
N SER A 255 -11.00 14.18 -13.64
CA SER A 255 -11.41 13.79 -14.98
C SER A 255 -10.57 12.60 -15.42
N LYS A 256 -11.25 11.54 -15.86
CA LYS A 256 -10.78 10.37 -16.62
C LYS A 256 -9.29 10.39 -16.98
N PHE A 257 -8.55 9.41 -16.46
CA PHE A 257 -7.33 8.92 -17.11
C PHE A 257 -7.68 8.51 -18.55
N SER A 258 -7.33 9.35 -19.51
CA SER A 258 -7.16 8.97 -20.90
C SER A 258 -5.66 8.97 -21.13
N ASN A 259 -5.11 7.79 -21.43
CA ASN A 259 -3.76 7.69 -21.98
C ASN A 259 -3.81 8.32 -23.38
N GLU A 260 -3.52 9.62 -23.49
CA GLU A 260 -3.09 10.23 -24.76
C GLU A 260 -1.58 10.37 -24.73
N THR A 261 -0.95 9.49 -25.50
CA THR A 261 0.43 9.60 -25.93
C THR A 261 0.52 10.73 -26.95
N ASP A 262 0.86 11.94 -26.52
CA ASP A 262 1.21 13.01 -27.45
C ASP A 262 2.66 12.84 -27.93
N THR A 263 2.77 12.30 -29.14
CA THR A 263 4.01 12.22 -29.91
C THR A 263 4.07 13.37 -30.92
N SER A 264 5.13 14.16 -30.79
CA SER A 264 5.84 14.95 -31.81
C SER A 264 5.36 16.37 -32.19
N GLY A 265 6.38 17.24 -32.27
CA GLY A 265 6.48 18.22 -33.35
C GLY A 265 6.74 19.65 -32.92
N GLY A 266 8.01 20.06 -32.76
CA GLY A 266 8.33 21.47 -32.53
C GLY A 266 9.80 21.80 -32.38
N SER A 267 10.57 21.62 -33.46
CA SER A 267 11.96 22.06 -33.59
C SER A 267 12.10 23.58 -33.47
N THR A 268 12.97 24.06 -32.59
CA THR A 268 13.70 25.32 -32.82
C THR A 268 15.09 25.28 -32.21
N THR A 269 16.06 25.37 -33.12
CA THR A 269 17.48 25.60 -32.91
C THR A 269 17.72 26.92 -32.20
N SER A 270 18.61 26.96 -31.21
CA SER A 270 19.39 28.15 -30.89
C SER A 270 20.70 27.77 -30.22
N THR A 271 21.75 27.95 -31.01
CA THR A 271 23.16 27.89 -30.69
C THR A 271 23.52 29.00 -29.69
N ALA A 272 24.16 28.65 -28.57
CA ALA A 272 24.97 29.59 -27.80
C ALA A 272 26.16 28.86 -27.19
N THR A 273 27.32 29.13 -27.79
CA THR A 273 28.65 28.74 -27.34
C THR A 273 29.04 29.61 -26.13
N SER A 274 29.45 29.01 -25.03
CA SER A 274 30.29 29.70 -24.04
C SER A 274 31.26 28.73 -23.38
N THR A 275 32.52 28.86 -23.82
CA THR A 275 33.73 28.33 -23.24
C THR A 275 33.97 28.91 -21.85
N GLY A 276 34.34 28.08 -20.88
CA GLY A 276 34.76 28.51 -19.55
C GLY A 276 35.46 27.40 -18.80
N SER A 277 36.79 27.39 -18.89
CA SER A 277 37.70 26.47 -18.22
C SER A 277 37.82 26.76 -16.72
N GLY A 278 38.09 25.72 -15.93
CA GLY A 278 38.99 25.83 -14.77
C GLY A 278 38.43 25.42 -13.41
N ALA A 279 39.02 24.34 -12.89
CA ALA A 279 39.67 24.25 -11.57
C ALA A 279 39.23 23.03 -10.76
N SER A 280 40.19 22.11 -10.64
CA SER A 280 40.25 21.03 -9.65
C SER A 280 40.14 21.56 -8.23
N SER A 281 39.34 20.91 -7.39
CA SER A 281 39.60 20.86 -5.95
C SER A 281 39.24 19.48 -5.40
N SER A 282 40.29 18.76 -5.03
CA SER A 282 40.29 17.54 -4.22
C SER A 282 39.91 17.85 -2.77
N THR A 283 38.92 17.16 -2.21
CA THR A 283 38.75 16.95 -0.74
C THR A 283 37.76 15.79 -0.50
N PRO A 284 37.75 15.16 0.69
CA PRO A 284 38.06 13.75 0.84
C PRO A 284 36.82 12.87 1.06
N SER A 285 36.96 11.60 0.71
CA SER A 285 36.00 10.53 1.00
C SER A 285 35.71 10.44 2.51
N PRO A 286 34.43 10.42 2.93
CA PRO A 286 34.07 9.95 4.25
C PRO A 286 34.09 8.41 4.26
N THR A 287 35.03 7.87 5.03
CA THR A 287 35.04 6.49 5.53
C THR A 287 33.69 6.18 6.19
N LYS A 288 32.89 5.29 5.60
CA LYS A 288 31.82 4.60 6.32
C LYS A 288 32.27 3.18 6.63
N THR A 289 32.76 3.04 7.86
CA THR A 289 32.78 1.80 8.63
C THR A 289 31.34 1.34 8.86
N GLY A 290 31.04 0.10 8.54
CA GLY A 290 29.72 -0.48 8.75
C GLY A 290 29.70 -1.95 8.31
N ALA A 291 30.56 -2.76 8.91
CA ALA A 291 30.44 -4.21 8.85
C ALA A 291 29.22 -4.64 9.67
N ALA A 292 28.21 -5.19 9.00
CA ALA A 292 27.23 -6.07 9.61
C ALA A 292 26.95 -7.19 8.60
N GLY A 293 27.80 -8.21 8.62
CA GLY A 293 27.46 -9.49 8.01
C GLY A 293 26.31 -10.09 8.82
N ARG A 294 25.09 -10.01 8.30
CA ARG A 294 23.98 -10.84 8.78
C ARG A 294 23.91 -12.06 7.87
N SER A 295 24.15 -13.21 8.49
CA SER A 295 24.02 -14.55 7.91
C SER A 295 22.56 -14.81 7.59
N PHE A 296 22.23 -15.00 6.31
CA PHE A 296 20.90 -15.46 5.90
C PHE A 296 20.78 -16.95 6.20
N TYR A 297 19.99 -17.32 7.20
CA TYR A 297 19.48 -18.68 7.32
C TYR A 297 18.32 -18.82 6.34
N VAL A 298 18.61 -19.38 5.17
CA VAL A 298 17.56 -19.87 4.27
C VAL A 298 17.00 -21.15 4.91
N SER A 299 15.88 -21.04 5.61
CA SER A 299 15.18 -22.19 6.18
C SER A 299 14.51 -22.97 5.05
N PHE A 300 15.23 -23.92 4.46
CA PHE A 300 14.65 -24.95 3.60
C PHE A 300 13.92 -25.97 4.47
N CYS A 301 12.67 -25.67 4.83
CA CYS A 301 11.75 -26.67 5.37
C CYS A 301 10.70 -27.01 4.31
N TYR A 302 11.04 -27.95 3.43
CA TYR A 302 10.06 -28.70 2.66
C TYR A 302 10.31 -30.20 2.84
N LEU A 303 9.20 -30.90 3.15
CA LEU A 303 8.92 -32.33 2.93
C LEU A 303 9.62 -33.38 3.82
N ALA A 304 8.89 -33.83 4.84
CA ALA A 304 8.84 -35.24 5.18
C ALA A 304 7.38 -35.64 5.46
N SER A 305 6.67 -36.01 4.40
CA SER A 305 5.36 -36.66 4.46
C SER A 305 5.52 -38.16 4.74
N LEU A 306 4.79 -38.64 5.75
CA LEU A 306 3.98 -39.88 5.78
C LEU A 306 4.42 -41.10 4.92
N ALA A 307 4.91 -42.15 5.62
CA ALA A 307 4.61 -43.57 5.37
C ALA A 307 5.01 -44.34 6.66
N ALA A 308 4.27 -45.28 7.26
CA ALA A 308 3.22 -46.14 6.76
C ALA A 308 2.29 -46.57 7.91
N VAL A 309 1.00 -46.69 7.57
CA VAL A 309 -0.03 -47.41 8.32
C VAL A 309 0.06 -48.90 7.95
N GLY A 310 0.05 -49.77 8.97
CA GLY A 310 -0.75 -51.00 8.96
C GLY A 310 -0.12 -52.31 8.47
N LEU A 311 0.14 -53.22 9.41
CA LEU A 311 -0.14 -54.67 9.29
C LEU A 311 -0.55 -55.14 10.71
N CYS A 312 -1.84 -55.32 10.99
CA CYS A 312 -2.61 -56.58 10.84
C CYS A 312 -2.14 -57.75 11.74
N THR A 313 -2.92 -57.96 12.80
CA THR A 313 -3.58 -59.22 13.24
C THR A 313 -2.79 -60.46 13.68
N ILE A 314 -3.16 -60.90 14.90
CA ILE A 314 -3.44 -62.29 15.35
C ILE A 314 -2.24 -63.24 15.50
N LEU A 315 -1.78 -63.39 16.76
CA LEU A 315 -1.86 -64.64 17.56
C LEU A 315 -1.51 -64.34 19.02
#